data_AF-A0AAU7AVG5-F1
#
_entry.id   AF-A0AAU7AVG5-F1
#
_cell.length_a   1.000
_cell.length_b   1.000
_cell.length_c   1.000
_cell.angle_alpha   90.00
_cell.angle_beta   90.00
_cell.angle_gamma   90.00
#
_symmetry.space_group_name_H-M   'P 1'
#
loop_
_entity.id
_entity.type
_entity.pdbx_description
1 polymer ?
#
loop_
_entity_poly.entity_id
_entity_poly.type
_entity_poly.pdbx_seq_one_letter_code
_entity_poly.pdbx_strand_id
1 'polypeptide(L)'
;MSRLDELPADQKATLQLLLKQGKSYDDLAALLRLEPRAVRDRALNALDALGPENVDGLSPERQDEVSDYLLSQQSASARAATRAFLEGSAAGRSWARAVAAEVRGLAGDSLPEIPADAVETEEAFEAVTARRAARERQEQSSKTGGIILLIGAAAIVAVLVVLAVSRLGGDDDDDSASSDDTPVATQTSAAAGAGAAGTDTGTGAAAPTDPNGGIEVQIPMTSTANKDTVAAGFVLKQGNTRVLGINGQGFPATDGSKFNYAVWLYTSKAKAVRLGFVGAGVAASGADKGRLVTGADPDQIEKAAEASKDAKEKAAGIETANLIRTALKDIYTYKELVVSREPAGTDPKAPTTVVVAGPIVKPT
;
A
#
# COMPACT_ATOMS: atom_id res chain seq x y z
N MET A 1 -23.70 -12.15 -25.61
CA MET A 1 -24.41 -11.62 -24.44
C MET A 1 -23.39 -11.59 -23.33
N SER A 2 -23.23 -10.46 -22.64
CA SER A 2 -22.25 -10.37 -21.54
C SER A 2 -22.83 -11.06 -20.30
N ARG A 3 -22.01 -11.67 -19.42
CA ARG A 3 -22.52 -12.28 -18.17
C ARG A 3 -23.22 -11.26 -17.29
N LEU A 4 -22.80 -10.00 -17.43
CA LEU A 4 -23.42 -8.82 -16.85
C LEU A 4 -24.89 -8.60 -17.28
N ASP A 5 -25.31 -9.09 -18.45
CA ASP A 5 -26.71 -9.02 -18.89
C ASP A 5 -27.58 -10.13 -18.28
N GLU A 6 -26.96 -11.19 -17.76
CA GLU A 6 -27.63 -12.33 -17.11
C GLU A 6 -27.81 -12.10 -15.61
N LEU A 7 -27.14 -11.08 -15.04
CA LEU A 7 -27.29 -10.72 -13.63
C LEU A 7 -28.73 -10.29 -13.29
N PRO A 8 -29.22 -10.63 -12.07
CA PRO A 8 -30.39 -10.02 -11.49
C PRO A 8 -30.38 -8.49 -11.59
N ALA A 9 -31.54 -7.90 -11.87
CA ALA A 9 -31.66 -6.47 -12.15
C ALA A 9 -31.17 -5.58 -10.99
N ASP A 10 -31.37 -6.03 -9.74
CA ASP A 10 -30.91 -5.34 -8.54
C ASP A 10 -29.38 -5.38 -8.37
N GLN A 11 -28.76 -6.52 -8.66
CA GLN A 11 -27.30 -6.68 -8.68
C GLN A 11 -26.66 -5.80 -9.76
N LYS A 12 -27.22 -5.82 -10.97
CA LYS A 12 -26.77 -4.97 -12.08
C LYS A 12 -26.89 -3.48 -11.74
N ALA A 13 -28.01 -3.05 -11.15
CA ALA A 13 -28.20 -1.67 -10.72
C ALA A 13 -27.18 -1.25 -9.66
N THR A 14 -26.87 -2.15 -8.71
CA THR A 14 -25.86 -1.91 -7.66
C THR A 14 -24.47 -1.70 -8.29
N LEU A 15 -24.05 -2.58 -9.20
CA LEU A 15 -22.77 -2.43 -9.92
C LEU A 15 -22.71 -1.15 -10.75
N GLN A 16 -23.81 -0.77 -11.41
CA GLN A 16 -23.87 0.48 -12.16
C GLN A 16 -23.68 1.70 -11.27
N LEU A 17 -24.30 1.74 -10.09
CA LEU A 17 -24.16 2.86 -9.17
C LEU A 17 -22.75 2.93 -8.57
N LEU A 18 -22.15 1.78 -8.24
CA LEU A 18 -20.78 1.72 -7.72
C LEU A 18 -19.75 2.14 -8.79
N LEU A 19 -19.81 1.53 -9.97
CA LEU A 19 -18.77 1.69 -10.99
C LEU A 19 -18.94 2.94 -11.85
N LYS A 20 -20.18 3.30 -12.22
CA LYS A 20 -20.43 4.45 -13.10
C LYS A 20 -20.53 5.76 -12.35
N GLN A 21 -21.05 5.73 -11.11
CA GLN A 21 -21.22 6.93 -10.30
C GLN A 21 -20.17 7.07 -9.19
N GLY A 22 -19.30 6.06 -9.00
CA GLY A 22 -18.24 6.09 -7.99
C GLY A 22 -18.75 6.19 -6.56
N LYS A 23 -19.99 5.75 -6.28
CA LYS A 23 -20.57 5.84 -4.94
C LYS A 23 -19.93 4.83 -4.00
N SER A 24 -19.85 5.19 -2.72
CA SER A 24 -19.47 4.23 -1.67
C SER A 24 -20.64 3.32 -1.29
N TYR A 25 -20.36 2.19 -0.65
CA TYR A 25 -21.39 1.32 -0.06
C TYR A 25 -22.30 2.09 0.92
N ASP A 26 -21.72 2.98 1.73
CA ASP A 26 -22.47 3.77 2.71
C ASP A 26 -23.40 4.78 2.03
N ASP A 27 -22.94 5.45 0.98
CA ASP A 27 -23.77 6.40 0.21
C ASP A 27 -24.95 5.68 -0.47
N LEU A 28 -24.69 4.51 -1.02
CA LEU A 28 -25.71 3.66 -1.62
C LEU A 28 -26.72 3.14 -0.59
N ALA A 29 -26.23 2.72 0.57
CA ALA A 29 -27.06 2.26 1.67
C ALA A 29 -27.99 3.37 2.15
N ALA A 30 -27.47 4.60 2.33
CA ALA A 30 -28.27 5.75 2.69
C ALA A 30 -29.32 6.10 1.63
N LEU A 31 -28.95 6.05 0.34
CA LEU A 31 -29.85 6.35 -0.78
C LEU A 31 -30.99 5.33 -0.89
N LEU A 32 -30.67 4.04 -0.75
CA LEU A 32 -31.60 2.94 -0.90
C LEU A 32 -32.33 2.58 0.39
N ARG A 33 -31.99 3.24 1.51
CA ARG A 33 -32.48 2.92 2.87
C ARG A 33 -32.26 1.45 3.24
N LEU A 34 -31.07 0.94 2.91
CA LEU A 34 -30.61 -0.40 3.22
C LEU A 34 -29.48 -0.35 4.25
N GLU A 35 -29.14 -1.50 4.83
CA GLU A 35 -27.93 -1.63 5.63
C GLU A 35 -26.69 -1.68 4.71
N PRO A 36 -25.57 -1.00 5.05
CA PRO A 36 -24.34 -1.05 4.24
C PRO A 36 -23.86 -2.46 3.91
N ARG A 37 -23.98 -3.39 4.86
CA ARG A 37 -23.64 -4.80 4.66
C ARG A 37 -24.48 -5.45 3.56
N ALA A 38 -25.78 -5.18 3.51
CA ALA A 38 -26.64 -5.72 2.47
C ALA A 38 -26.30 -5.19 1.06
N VAL A 39 -25.77 -3.95 0.97
CA VAL A 39 -25.27 -3.41 -0.30
C VAL A 39 -23.96 -4.11 -0.70
N ARG A 40 -23.03 -4.28 0.24
CA ARG A 40 -21.78 -5.00 0.02
C ARG A 40 -22.04 -6.44 -0.42
N ASP A 41 -22.87 -7.19 0.31
CA ASP A 41 -23.20 -8.58 -0.01
C ASP A 41 -23.81 -8.69 -1.42
N ARG A 42 -24.68 -7.76 -1.81
CA ARG A 42 -25.25 -7.73 -3.17
C ARG A 42 -24.17 -7.47 -4.22
N ALA A 43 -23.22 -6.58 -3.96
CA ALA A 43 -22.12 -6.29 -4.87
C ALA A 43 -21.15 -7.47 -5.00
N LEU A 44 -20.81 -8.13 -3.90
CA LEU A 44 -19.96 -9.32 -3.88
C LEU A 44 -20.61 -10.48 -4.64
N ASN A 45 -21.88 -10.79 -4.37
CA ASN A 45 -22.64 -11.81 -5.12
C ASN A 45 -22.70 -11.50 -6.63
N ALA A 46 -22.79 -10.23 -7.00
CA ALA A 46 -22.79 -9.83 -8.40
C ALA A 46 -21.42 -10.07 -9.06
N LEU A 47 -20.31 -9.79 -8.38
CA LEU A 47 -18.96 -10.03 -8.91
C LEU A 47 -18.60 -11.52 -8.94
N ASP A 48 -19.05 -12.29 -7.96
CA ASP A 48 -18.89 -13.74 -7.93
C ASP A 48 -19.57 -14.41 -9.13
N ALA A 49 -20.80 -13.98 -9.46
CA ALA A 49 -21.52 -14.45 -10.64
C ALA A 49 -20.86 -14.07 -11.98
N LEU A 50 -20.03 -13.02 -12.01
CA LEU A 50 -19.26 -12.63 -13.20
C LEU A 50 -17.95 -13.41 -13.31
N GLY A 51 -17.35 -13.73 -12.16
CA GLY A 51 -16.06 -14.41 -12.07
C GLY A 51 -16.09 -15.84 -12.60
N PRO A 52 -14.91 -16.43 -12.87
CA PRO A 52 -14.81 -17.87 -13.04
C PRO A 52 -15.12 -18.57 -11.72
N GLU A 53 -16.01 -19.57 -11.78
CA GLU A 53 -16.35 -20.41 -10.63
C GLU A 53 -15.12 -21.25 -10.20
N ASN A 54 -14.92 -21.39 -8.88
CA ASN A 54 -13.92 -22.29 -8.28
C ASN A 54 -12.49 -22.16 -8.85
N VAL A 55 -11.86 -21.01 -8.63
CA VAL A 55 -10.44 -20.84 -8.99
C VAL A 55 -9.54 -21.49 -7.94
N ASP A 56 -8.82 -22.53 -8.35
CA ASP A 56 -7.83 -23.19 -7.49
C ASP A 56 -6.80 -22.17 -6.96
N GLY A 57 -6.57 -22.20 -5.65
CA GLY A 57 -5.61 -21.31 -4.99
C GLY A 57 -6.14 -19.91 -4.64
N LEU A 58 -7.45 -19.67 -4.76
CA LEU A 58 -8.10 -18.44 -4.32
C LEU A 58 -9.27 -18.78 -3.38
N SER A 59 -9.18 -18.38 -2.10
CA SER A 59 -10.28 -18.62 -1.14
C SER A 59 -11.41 -17.60 -1.34
N PRO A 60 -12.65 -17.92 -0.94
CA PRO A 60 -13.79 -16.99 -1.04
C PRO A 60 -13.55 -15.67 -0.32
N GLU A 61 -12.91 -15.69 0.86
CA GLU A 61 -12.58 -14.47 1.60
C GLU A 61 -11.60 -13.58 0.83
N ARG A 62 -10.66 -14.20 0.09
CA ARG A 62 -9.74 -13.46 -0.79
C ARG A 62 -10.44 -12.92 -2.03
N GLN A 63 -11.44 -13.63 -2.56
CA GLN A 63 -12.28 -13.12 -3.65
C GLN A 63 -13.06 -11.88 -3.22
N ASP A 64 -13.60 -11.88 -1.99
CA ASP A 64 -14.29 -10.71 -1.44
C ASP A 64 -13.37 -9.50 -1.31
N GLU A 65 -12.14 -9.71 -0.82
CA GLU A 65 -11.13 -8.65 -0.75
C GLU A 65 -10.78 -8.10 -2.14
N VAL A 66 -10.56 -8.97 -3.14
CA VAL A 66 -10.26 -8.54 -4.52
C VAL A 66 -11.47 -7.85 -5.15
N SER A 67 -12.70 -8.27 -4.84
CA SER A 67 -13.94 -7.63 -5.27
C SER A 67 -14.04 -6.20 -4.76
N ASP A 68 -13.85 -5.99 -3.46
CA ASP A 68 -13.86 -4.66 -2.83
C ASP A 68 -12.73 -3.77 -3.39
N TYR A 69 -11.58 -4.36 -3.74
CA TYR A 69 -10.50 -3.67 -4.43
C TYR A 69 -10.93 -3.18 -5.82
N LEU A 70 -11.52 -4.05 -6.65
CA LEU A 70 -11.98 -3.71 -8.01
C LEU A 70 -13.08 -2.63 -8.00
N LEU A 71 -13.94 -2.62 -6.99
CA LEU A 71 -14.99 -1.61 -6.81
C LEU A 71 -14.47 -0.29 -6.21
N SER A 72 -13.17 -0.20 -5.92
CA SER A 72 -12.54 0.93 -5.23
C SER A 72 -13.17 1.27 -3.86
N GLN A 73 -13.72 0.26 -3.18
CA GLN A 73 -14.41 0.42 -1.88
C GLN A 73 -13.46 0.26 -0.69
N GLN A 74 -12.22 -0.18 -0.94
CA GLN A 74 -11.22 -0.37 0.08
C GLN A 74 -10.49 0.92 0.50
N SER A 75 -10.15 0.99 1.79
CA SER A 75 -9.22 1.99 2.32
C SER A 75 -7.83 1.88 1.68
N ALA A 76 -7.02 2.95 1.75
CA ALA A 76 -5.69 2.95 1.12
C ALA A 76 -4.77 1.82 1.62
N SER A 77 -4.84 1.47 2.91
CA SER A 77 -4.05 0.37 3.48
C SER A 77 -4.55 -1.00 3.01
N ALA A 78 -5.88 -1.20 2.94
CA ALA A 78 -6.46 -2.44 2.43
C ALA A 78 -6.11 -2.61 0.94
N ARG A 79 -6.20 -1.54 0.14
CA ARG A 79 -5.78 -1.56 -1.28
C ARG A 79 -4.32 -1.93 -1.45
N ALA A 80 -3.43 -1.41 -0.61
CA ALA A 80 -2.01 -1.78 -0.64
C ALA A 80 -1.80 -3.27 -0.31
N ALA A 81 -2.52 -3.81 0.68
CA ALA A 81 -2.46 -5.22 1.04
C ALA A 81 -3.00 -6.12 -0.07
N THR A 82 -4.15 -5.78 -0.67
CA THR A 82 -4.71 -6.53 -1.80
C THR A 82 -3.82 -6.42 -3.04
N ARG A 83 -3.19 -5.27 -3.30
CA ARG A 83 -2.19 -5.13 -4.37
C ARG A 83 -0.99 -6.06 -4.16
N ALA A 84 -0.43 -6.09 -2.95
CA ALA A 84 0.68 -6.99 -2.61
C ALA A 84 0.28 -8.48 -2.75
N PHE A 85 -0.95 -8.83 -2.36
CA PHE A 85 -1.49 -10.17 -2.62
C PHE A 85 -1.59 -10.48 -4.11
N LEU A 86 -2.12 -9.55 -4.90
CA LEU A 86 -2.22 -9.70 -6.35
C LEU A 86 -0.84 -9.81 -7.01
N GLU A 87 0.20 -9.15 -6.50
CA GLU A 87 1.58 -9.33 -6.99
C GLU A 87 2.11 -10.75 -6.74
N GLY A 88 1.74 -11.36 -5.61
CA GLY A 88 2.15 -12.72 -5.24
C GLY A 88 1.26 -13.86 -5.76
N SER A 89 0.05 -13.57 -6.24
CA SER A 89 -0.96 -14.60 -6.56
C SER A 89 -1.42 -14.57 -8.02
N ALA A 90 -0.97 -15.56 -8.80
CA ALA A 90 -1.41 -15.73 -10.19
C ALA A 90 -2.92 -16.01 -10.29
N ALA A 91 -3.46 -16.82 -9.37
CA ALA A 91 -4.90 -17.10 -9.28
C ALA A 91 -5.72 -15.84 -8.95
N GLY A 92 -5.22 -15.00 -8.04
CA GLY A 92 -5.86 -13.72 -7.74
C GLY A 92 -5.90 -12.78 -8.94
N ARG A 93 -4.79 -12.67 -9.69
CA ARG A 93 -4.72 -11.83 -10.89
C ARG A 93 -5.60 -12.33 -12.02
N SER A 94 -5.61 -13.64 -12.29
CA SER A 94 -6.43 -14.22 -13.35
C SER A 94 -7.92 -14.00 -13.08
N TRP A 95 -8.36 -14.22 -11.84
CA TRP A 95 -9.73 -13.95 -11.41
C TRP A 95 -10.06 -12.45 -11.53
N ALA A 96 -9.19 -11.56 -11.00
CA ALA A 96 -9.41 -10.12 -11.07
C ALA A 96 -9.51 -9.60 -12.51
N ARG A 97 -8.67 -10.10 -13.43
CA ARG A 97 -8.68 -9.71 -14.85
C ARG A 97 -9.95 -10.21 -15.55
N ALA A 98 -10.40 -11.42 -15.25
CA ALA A 98 -11.63 -11.97 -15.81
C ALA A 98 -12.84 -11.12 -15.40
N VAL A 99 -12.96 -10.82 -14.10
CA VAL A 99 -14.04 -9.97 -13.57
C VAL A 99 -13.94 -8.55 -14.15
N ALA A 100 -12.75 -7.95 -14.17
CA ALA A 100 -12.52 -6.62 -14.73
C ALA A 100 -12.90 -6.55 -16.22
N ALA A 101 -12.69 -7.61 -16.99
CA ALA A 101 -13.07 -7.66 -18.41
C ALA A 101 -14.60 -7.63 -18.58
N GLU A 102 -15.35 -8.34 -17.75
CA GLU A 102 -16.82 -8.33 -17.78
C GLU A 102 -17.38 -6.96 -17.38
N VAL A 103 -16.83 -6.31 -16.36
CA VAL A 103 -17.34 -5.01 -15.87
C VAL A 103 -16.81 -3.80 -16.64
N ARG A 104 -15.82 -3.96 -17.53
CA ARG A 104 -15.22 -2.87 -18.32
C ARG A 104 -16.25 -2.11 -19.14
N GLY A 105 -17.28 -2.79 -19.65
CA GLY A 105 -18.38 -2.16 -20.39
C GLY A 105 -19.21 -1.18 -19.54
N LEU A 106 -19.20 -1.32 -18.22
CA LEU A 106 -19.88 -0.40 -17.28
C LEU A 106 -18.94 0.63 -16.67
N ALA A 107 -17.73 0.22 -16.29
CA ALA A 107 -16.79 1.05 -15.54
C ALA A 107 -15.92 1.95 -16.42
N GLY A 108 -15.77 1.62 -17.71
CA GLY A 108 -14.81 2.27 -18.60
C GLY A 108 -13.39 2.16 -18.04
N ASP A 109 -12.68 3.29 -17.99
CA ASP A 109 -11.30 3.39 -17.49
C ASP A 109 -11.21 3.59 -15.96
N SER A 110 -12.32 3.51 -15.23
CA SER A 110 -12.38 3.81 -13.79
C SER A 110 -11.97 2.65 -12.89
N LEU A 111 -11.51 1.54 -13.46
CA LEU A 111 -11.11 0.35 -12.72
C LEU A 111 -9.67 0.52 -12.16
N PRO A 112 -9.42 0.10 -10.92
CA PRO A 112 -8.08 0.13 -10.36
C PRO A 112 -7.15 -0.81 -11.13
N GLU A 113 -5.88 -0.46 -11.17
CA GLU A 113 -4.84 -1.22 -11.83
C GLU A 113 -4.67 -2.60 -11.18
N ILE A 114 -4.64 -3.66 -12.00
CA ILE A 114 -4.28 -5.01 -11.56
C ILE A 114 -2.79 -5.21 -11.87
N PRO A 115 -1.93 -5.48 -10.88
CA PRO A 115 -0.50 -5.68 -11.10
C PRO A 115 -0.20 -6.70 -12.21
N ALA A 116 0.84 -6.41 -12.99
CA ALA A 116 1.40 -7.36 -13.95
C ALA A 116 2.14 -8.49 -13.22
N ASP A 117 2.36 -9.61 -13.91
CA ASP A 117 3.06 -10.74 -13.33
C ASP A 117 4.54 -10.38 -13.09
N ALA A 118 5.06 -10.63 -11.88
CA ALA A 118 6.46 -10.35 -11.55
C ALA A 118 7.43 -11.05 -12.52
N VAL A 119 7.05 -12.24 -13.01
CA VAL A 119 7.80 -13.02 -14.01
C VAL A 119 7.82 -12.33 -15.37
N GLU A 120 6.73 -11.68 -15.80
CA GLU A 120 6.72 -10.90 -17.05
C GLU A 120 7.61 -9.66 -16.95
N THR A 121 7.68 -9.03 -15.77
CA THR A 121 8.65 -7.94 -15.54
C THR A 121 10.08 -8.45 -15.57
N GLU A 122 10.39 -9.59 -14.96
CA GLU A 122 11.75 -10.14 -14.95
C GLU A 122 12.19 -10.62 -16.34
N GLU A 123 11.31 -11.27 -17.11
CA GLU A 123 11.53 -11.60 -18.52
C GLU A 123 11.60 -10.35 -19.42
N ALA A 124 10.81 -9.31 -19.16
CA ALA A 124 10.89 -8.05 -19.89
C ALA A 124 12.22 -7.32 -19.59
N PHE A 125 12.65 -7.31 -18.34
CA PHE A 125 13.95 -6.78 -17.94
C PHE A 125 15.09 -7.63 -18.50
N GLU A 126 14.98 -8.96 -18.51
CA GLU A 126 15.94 -9.87 -19.12
C GLU A 126 16.00 -9.66 -20.64
N ALA A 127 14.85 -9.54 -21.32
CA ALA A 127 14.77 -9.28 -22.75
C ALA A 127 15.36 -7.90 -23.12
N VAL A 128 15.12 -6.87 -22.29
CA VAL A 128 15.74 -5.54 -22.46
C VAL A 128 17.25 -5.63 -22.24
N THR A 129 17.70 -6.37 -21.24
CA THR A 129 19.13 -6.55 -20.93
C THR A 129 19.83 -7.38 -22.00
N ALA A 130 19.20 -8.43 -22.52
CA ALA A 130 19.66 -9.25 -23.63
C ALA A 130 19.73 -8.45 -24.93
N ARG A 131 18.76 -7.56 -25.18
CA ARG A 131 18.78 -6.65 -26.35
C ARG A 131 19.89 -5.60 -26.22
N ARG A 132 20.19 -5.15 -25.01
CA ARG A 132 21.32 -4.24 -24.73
C ARG A 132 22.66 -4.96 -24.93
N ALA A 133 22.81 -6.18 -24.42
CA ALA A 133 23.98 -7.03 -24.62
C ALA A 133 24.20 -7.40 -26.10
N ALA A 134 23.12 -7.61 -26.87
CA ALA A 134 23.20 -7.84 -28.31
C ALA A 134 23.70 -6.60 -29.06
N ARG A 135 23.28 -5.40 -28.66
CA ARG A 135 23.79 -4.13 -29.22
C ARG A 135 25.26 -3.91 -28.89
N GLU A 136 25.70 -4.19 -27.66
CA GLU A 136 27.10 -4.09 -27.28
C GLU A 136 28.00 -5.07 -28.05
N ARG A 137 27.51 -6.28 -28.35
CA ARG A 137 28.21 -7.24 -29.23
C ARG A 137 28.29 -6.77 -30.68
N GLN A 138 27.26 -6.06 -31.17
CA GLN A 138 27.29 -5.41 -32.50
C GLN A 138 28.27 -4.22 -32.54
N GLU A 139 28.41 -3.46 -31.45
CA GLU A 139 29.39 -2.37 -31.38
C GLU A 139 30.84 -2.88 -31.22
N GLN A 140 31.03 -4.01 -30.53
CA GLN A 140 32.35 -4.64 -30.38
C GLN A 140 32.84 -5.35 -31.64
N SER A 141 31.96 -5.84 -32.52
CA SER A 141 32.36 -6.41 -33.81
C SER A 141 32.77 -5.35 -34.85
N SER A 142 32.48 -4.07 -34.60
CA SER A 142 32.79 -2.97 -35.51
C SER A 142 34.22 -2.41 -35.37
N LYS A 143 34.92 -2.71 -34.26
CA LYS A 143 36.29 -2.22 -34.03
C LYS A 143 37.36 -2.93 -34.87
N THR A 144 37.04 -4.08 -35.47
CA THR A 144 37.96 -4.80 -36.38
C THR A 144 37.60 -4.59 -37.85
N GLY A 145 36.35 -4.23 -38.18
CA GLY A 145 35.93 -3.88 -39.53
C GLY A 145 36.34 -2.47 -39.99
N GLY A 146 36.46 -1.53 -39.05
CA GLY A 146 36.88 -0.15 -39.34
C GLY A 146 38.37 -0.01 -39.71
N ILE A 147 39.25 -0.90 -39.24
CA ILE A 147 40.67 -0.86 -39.58
C ILE A 147 40.93 -1.37 -41.00
N ILE A 148 40.18 -2.37 -41.47
CA ILE A 148 40.30 -2.85 -42.87
C ILE A 148 39.73 -1.81 -43.85
N LEU A 149 38.67 -1.09 -43.47
CA LEU A 149 38.16 0.02 -44.27
C LEU A 149 39.10 1.24 -44.22
N LEU A 150 39.80 1.51 -43.11
CA LEU A 150 40.82 2.58 -43.05
C LEU A 150 42.07 2.26 -43.88
N ILE A 151 42.49 0.98 -43.97
CA ILE A 151 43.60 0.59 -44.86
C ILE A 151 43.16 0.68 -46.33
N GLY A 152 41.91 0.32 -46.66
CA GLY A 152 41.34 0.49 -48.01
C GLY A 152 41.10 1.96 -48.39
N ALA A 153 40.63 2.79 -47.46
CA ALA A 153 40.40 4.21 -47.66
C ALA A 153 41.71 5.01 -47.71
N ALA A 154 42.75 4.63 -46.97
CA ALA A 154 44.06 5.27 -47.07
C ALA A 154 44.73 5.05 -48.44
N ALA A 155 44.51 3.89 -49.08
CA ALA A 155 44.98 3.66 -50.45
C ALA A 155 44.21 4.50 -51.49
N ILE A 156 42.90 4.69 -51.30
CA ILE A 156 42.07 5.54 -52.17
C ILE A 156 42.38 7.03 -51.95
N VAL A 157 42.61 7.44 -50.71
CA VAL A 157 43.03 8.82 -50.37
C VAL A 157 44.45 9.09 -50.87
N ALA A 158 45.39 8.14 -50.83
CA ALA A 158 46.72 8.33 -51.41
C ALA A 158 46.66 8.50 -52.94
N VAL A 159 45.79 7.76 -53.63
CA VAL A 159 45.56 7.93 -55.08
C VAL A 159 44.87 9.26 -55.39
N LEU A 160 43.90 9.68 -54.56
CA LEU A 160 43.23 10.98 -54.71
C LEU A 160 44.15 12.16 -54.36
N VAL A 161 45.08 12.01 -53.42
CA VAL A 161 46.08 13.04 -53.06
C VAL A 161 47.10 13.20 -54.18
N VAL A 162 47.57 12.11 -54.82
CA VAL A 162 48.44 12.21 -55.99
C VAL A 162 47.71 12.83 -57.20
N LEU A 163 46.42 12.56 -57.35
CA LEU A 163 45.57 13.20 -58.38
C LEU A 163 45.25 14.67 -58.07
N ALA A 164 45.16 15.06 -56.80
CA ALA A 164 44.88 16.43 -56.37
C ALA A 164 46.12 17.34 -56.41
N VAL A 165 47.34 16.80 -56.28
CA VAL A 165 48.58 17.59 -56.36
C VAL A 165 48.94 18.01 -57.81
N SER A 166 48.20 17.54 -58.83
CA SER A 166 48.46 17.85 -60.24
C SER A 166 47.62 18.99 -60.85
N ARG A 167 46.79 19.69 -60.07
CA ARG A 167 46.16 20.96 -60.46
C ARG A 167 46.06 21.85 -59.22
N LEU A 168 46.90 22.89 -59.11
CA LEU A 168 46.51 24.29 -59.40
C LEU A 168 45.28 24.69 -58.54
N GLY A 169 45.34 25.50 -57.49
CA GLY A 169 46.26 26.54 -57.02
C GLY A 169 45.42 27.59 -56.26
N GLY A 170 45.93 28.13 -55.14
CA GLY A 170 45.46 29.33 -54.41
C GLY A 170 44.02 29.29 -53.84
N ASP A 171 43.58 30.15 -52.93
CA ASP A 171 44.19 31.11 -52.00
C ASP A 171 43.05 31.52 -51.03
N ASP A 172 43.42 32.11 -49.89
CA ASP A 172 42.67 32.98 -48.98
C ASP A 172 41.53 32.48 -48.05
N ASP A 173 41.68 32.96 -46.80
CA ASP A 173 40.82 32.91 -45.62
C ASP A 173 39.55 33.77 -45.78
N ASP A 174 38.44 33.38 -45.11
CA ASP A 174 37.69 34.25 -44.17
C ASP A 174 36.34 33.63 -43.72
N ASP A 175 36.08 33.82 -42.41
CA ASP A 175 34.84 33.96 -41.63
C ASP A 175 33.46 33.50 -42.17
N SER A 176 32.66 32.88 -41.27
CA SER A 176 31.46 33.53 -40.67
C SER A 176 30.57 32.60 -39.84
N ALA A 177 30.38 33.00 -38.57
CA ALA A 177 29.14 33.29 -37.82
C ALA A 177 27.82 32.46 -37.93
N SER A 178 27.11 32.53 -36.79
CA SER A 178 25.65 32.53 -36.56
C SER A 178 24.94 31.19 -36.35
N SER A 179 23.83 31.06 -35.60
CA SER A 179 23.07 31.81 -34.57
C SER A 179 21.81 30.93 -34.26
N ASP A 180 21.00 31.34 -33.26
CA ASP A 180 19.61 30.93 -32.94
C ASP A 180 19.47 29.72 -32.01
N ASP A 181 18.99 29.82 -30.76
CA ASP A 181 17.88 30.56 -30.12
C ASP A 181 16.48 30.06 -30.50
N THR A 182 15.74 29.53 -29.51
CA THR A 182 14.30 29.76 -29.21
C THR A 182 13.80 28.77 -28.12
N PRO A 183 13.25 29.25 -26.99
CA PRO A 183 12.40 28.49 -26.07
C PRO A 183 10.92 28.94 -26.17
N VAL A 184 9.96 28.01 -26.28
CA VAL A 184 8.50 28.25 -26.31
C VAL A 184 7.80 26.98 -25.79
N ALA A 185 6.73 26.93 -24.99
CA ALA A 185 6.00 27.91 -24.19
C ALA A 185 5.11 27.18 -23.16
N THR A 186 4.73 27.95 -22.14
CA THR A 186 3.79 27.75 -21.02
C THR A 186 2.34 27.46 -21.46
N GLN A 187 1.58 26.74 -20.62
CA GLN A 187 0.22 27.18 -20.30
C GLN A 187 -0.24 26.77 -18.88
N THR A 188 -0.69 27.80 -18.17
CA THR A 188 -1.35 27.85 -16.86
C THR A 188 -2.84 27.60 -17.01
N SER A 189 -3.48 27.05 -15.98
CA SER A 189 -4.86 27.45 -15.62
C SER A 189 -5.09 27.23 -14.13
N ALA A 190 -5.37 28.34 -13.43
CA ALA A 190 -5.97 28.40 -12.11
C ALA A 190 -7.46 28.75 -12.28
N ALA A 191 -8.31 28.24 -11.40
CA ALA A 191 -9.59 28.89 -11.07
C ALA A 191 -9.96 28.57 -9.62
N ALA A 192 -10.24 29.64 -8.89
CA ALA A 192 -10.64 29.67 -7.49
C ALA A 192 -12.16 29.51 -7.33
N GLY A 193 -12.59 29.09 -6.14
CA GLY A 193 -13.95 29.21 -5.64
C GLY A 193 -13.95 29.19 -4.12
N ALA A 194 -14.02 30.38 -3.51
CA ALA A 194 -14.06 30.60 -2.07
C ALA A 194 -15.44 30.29 -1.46
N GLY A 195 -15.46 29.83 -0.21
CA GLY A 195 -16.69 29.68 0.57
C GLY A 195 -16.44 29.33 2.05
N ALA A 196 -16.39 30.38 2.87
CA ALA A 196 -16.76 30.45 4.29
C ALA A 196 -15.92 29.74 5.38
N ALA A 197 -15.49 30.59 6.32
CA ALA A 197 -14.93 30.34 7.62
C ALA A 197 -15.60 29.23 8.46
N GLY A 198 -14.75 28.45 9.13
CA GLY A 198 -15.07 27.63 10.29
C GLY A 198 -13.77 27.22 10.98
N THR A 199 -13.38 27.95 12.02
CA THR A 199 -12.32 27.56 12.94
C THR A 199 -12.75 26.27 13.61
N ASP A 200 -12.08 25.14 13.33
CA ASP A 200 -12.32 23.91 14.09
C ASP A 200 -11.02 23.18 14.40
N THR A 201 -10.71 23.17 15.69
CA THR A 201 -9.71 22.32 16.35
C THR A 201 -10.18 20.87 16.31
N GLY A 202 -9.84 20.16 15.24
CA GLY A 202 -10.25 18.76 15.02
C GLY A 202 -9.14 17.75 15.31
N THR A 203 -9.06 17.29 16.55
CA THR A 203 -8.43 16.03 16.97
C THR A 203 -9.07 14.85 16.24
N GLY A 204 -8.30 13.97 15.60
CA GLY A 204 -8.86 12.70 15.09
C GLY A 204 -7.97 11.96 14.11
N ALA A 205 -7.10 11.07 14.59
CA ALA A 205 -6.59 9.98 13.77
C ALA A 205 -7.77 9.05 13.45
N ALA A 206 -8.12 8.91 12.16
CA ALA A 206 -9.23 8.08 11.72
C ALA A 206 -9.02 6.62 12.16
N ALA A 207 -10.01 6.08 12.87
CA ALA A 207 -10.06 4.68 13.27
C ALA A 207 -10.12 3.78 12.02
N PRO A 208 -9.49 2.60 12.02
CA PRO A 208 -9.75 1.61 10.99
C PRO A 208 -11.19 1.11 11.15
N THR A 209 -12.01 1.41 10.16
CA THR A 209 -13.38 0.93 10.02
C THR A 209 -13.34 -0.50 9.49
N ASP A 210 -13.45 -1.48 10.39
CA ASP A 210 -13.82 -2.85 10.01
C ASP A 210 -15.35 -2.92 9.85
N PRO A 211 -15.89 -3.36 8.69
CA PRO A 211 -17.32 -3.46 8.44
C PRO A 211 -18.05 -4.50 9.32
N ASN A 212 -17.36 -5.39 10.03
CA ASN A 212 -17.98 -6.37 10.93
C ASN A 212 -17.78 -6.11 12.43
N GLY A 213 -16.92 -5.14 12.78
CA GLY A 213 -16.62 -4.80 14.17
C GLY A 213 -17.00 -3.38 14.54
N GLY A 214 -17.89 -3.24 15.52
CA GLY A 214 -18.14 -1.94 16.13
C GLY A 214 -16.91 -1.48 16.92
N ILE A 215 -16.56 -0.19 16.82
CA ILE A 215 -15.64 0.44 17.77
C ILE A 215 -16.32 0.40 19.13
N GLU A 216 -15.80 -0.42 20.04
CA GLU A 216 -16.31 -0.54 21.40
C GLU A 216 -15.70 0.53 22.32
N VAL A 217 -14.42 0.85 22.10
CA VAL A 217 -13.69 1.87 22.87
C VAL A 217 -12.82 2.68 21.93
N GLN A 218 -12.88 4.01 22.04
CA GLN A 218 -11.90 4.93 21.45
C GLN A 218 -11.14 5.62 22.57
N ILE A 219 -9.80 5.57 22.51
CA ILE A 219 -8.90 6.04 23.55
C ILE A 219 -8.08 7.19 22.94
N PRO A 220 -8.47 8.46 23.17
CA PRO A 220 -7.64 9.59 22.76
C PRO A 220 -6.32 9.54 23.55
N MET A 221 -5.20 9.63 22.84
CA MET A 221 -3.88 9.56 23.48
C MET A 221 -3.16 10.90 23.39
N THR A 222 -2.52 11.27 24.49
CA THR A 222 -1.70 12.48 24.60
C THR A 222 -0.23 12.10 24.51
N SER A 223 0.54 12.87 23.75
CA SER A 223 1.98 12.70 23.69
C SER A 223 2.68 13.13 24.97
N THR A 224 3.70 12.36 25.34
CA THR A 224 4.61 12.65 26.44
C THR A 224 6.04 12.87 25.95
N ALA A 225 6.35 12.52 24.69
CA ALA A 225 7.69 12.60 24.11
C ALA A 225 7.87 13.79 23.15
N ASN A 226 6.87 14.14 22.34
CA ASN A 226 6.91 15.26 21.39
C ASN A 226 5.51 15.87 21.16
N LYS A 227 5.40 17.20 21.15
CA LYS A 227 4.18 17.94 20.84
C LYS A 227 3.54 17.58 19.49
N ASP A 228 4.33 17.07 18.54
CA ASP A 228 3.84 16.73 17.20
C ASP A 228 3.29 15.28 17.12
N THR A 229 3.47 14.49 18.18
CA THR A 229 2.94 13.12 18.21
C THR A 229 1.45 13.16 18.56
N VAL A 230 0.63 12.54 17.72
CA VAL A 230 -0.80 12.34 18.00
C VAL A 230 -1.16 10.89 17.74
N ALA A 231 -1.99 10.32 18.60
CA ALA A 231 -2.39 8.93 18.48
C ALA A 231 -3.79 8.69 19.07
N ALA A 232 -4.43 7.64 18.58
CA ALA A 232 -5.64 7.08 19.15
C ALA A 232 -5.48 5.57 19.27
N GLY A 233 -5.88 5.04 20.43
CA GLY A 233 -6.12 3.62 20.62
C GLY A 233 -7.58 3.30 20.33
N PHE A 234 -7.86 2.08 19.89
CA PHE A 234 -9.22 1.61 19.66
C PHE A 234 -9.34 0.13 20.02
N VAL A 235 -10.46 -0.23 20.63
CA VAL A 235 -10.85 -1.64 20.81
C VAL A 235 -12.03 -1.92 19.89
N LEU A 236 -11.82 -2.86 18.98
CA LEU A 236 -12.81 -3.34 18.03
C LEU A 236 -13.37 -4.65 18.53
N LYS A 237 -14.68 -4.87 18.39
CA LYS A 237 -15.31 -6.16 18.68
C LYS A 237 -15.68 -6.87 17.40
N GLN A 238 -14.95 -7.93 17.06
CA GLN A 238 -15.18 -8.80 15.89
C GLN A 238 -15.84 -10.10 16.35
N GLY A 239 -17.16 -10.21 16.22
CA GLY A 239 -17.90 -11.34 16.76
C GLY A 239 -17.74 -11.45 18.29
N ASN A 240 -17.07 -12.50 18.76
CA ASN A 240 -16.75 -12.71 20.18
C ASN A 240 -15.30 -12.34 20.55
N THR A 241 -14.49 -11.94 19.57
CA THR A 241 -13.10 -11.54 19.77
C THR A 241 -13.02 -10.03 19.87
N ARG A 242 -12.14 -9.53 20.74
CA ARG A 242 -11.77 -8.12 20.80
C ARG A 242 -10.36 -7.96 20.26
N VAL A 243 -10.16 -6.92 19.47
CA VAL A 243 -8.88 -6.55 18.89
C VAL A 243 -8.52 -5.16 19.39
N LEU A 244 -7.27 -4.98 19.83
CA LEU A 244 -6.75 -3.66 20.15
C LEU A 244 -5.96 -3.15 18.96
N GLY A 245 -6.17 -1.91 18.57
CA GLY A 245 -5.27 -1.24 17.63
C GLY A 245 -4.91 0.17 18.06
N ILE A 246 -3.83 0.65 17.45
CA ILE A 246 -3.27 1.97 17.69
C ILE A 246 -2.92 2.57 16.34
N ASN A 247 -3.34 3.81 16.14
CA ASN A 247 -3.00 4.60 14.98
C ASN A 247 -2.49 5.96 15.44
N GLY A 248 -1.35 6.39 14.91
CA GLY A 248 -0.87 7.73 15.12
C GLY A 248 0.30 8.12 14.25
N GLN A 249 0.70 9.38 14.39
CA GLN A 249 1.73 10.05 13.60
C GLN A 249 2.66 10.85 14.50
N GLY A 250 3.83 11.22 13.97
CA GLY A 250 4.85 11.96 14.71
C GLY A 250 5.60 11.10 15.73
N PHE A 251 5.55 9.77 15.61
CA PHE A 251 6.34 8.86 16.45
C PHE A 251 7.83 8.94 16.07
N PRO A 252 8.75 8.90 17.04
CA PRO A 252 10.17 8.70 16.77
C PRO A 252 10.44 7.44 15.95
N ALA A 253 11.38 7.51 15.01
CA ALA A 253 11.74 6.37 14.18
C ALA A 253 12.35 5.21 15.00
N THR A 254 12.15 3.98 14.56
CA THR A 254 12.85 2.81 15.11
C THR A 254 14.12 2.57 14.28
N ASP A 255 15.21 3.28 14.61
CA ASP A 255 16.46 3.30 13.84
C ASP A 255 17.07 1.89 13.65
N GLY A 256 16.79 1.23 12.52
CA GLY A 256 17.46 -0.01 12.10
C GLY A 256 17.48 -1.10 13.17
N SER A 257 16.34 -1.38 13.80
CA SER A 257 16.16 -2.39 14.84
C SER A 257 16.71 -2.06 16.22
N LYS A 258 17.16 -0.82 16.51
CA LYS A 258 17.64 -0.44 17.85
C LYS A 258 16.52 -0.27 18.88
N PHE A 259 15.33 0.03 18.42
CA PHE A 259 14.17 0.29 19.27
C PHE A 259 12.95 -0.42 18.72
N ASN A 260 12.09 -0.86 19.62
CA ASN A 260 10.76 -1.36 19.31
C ASN A 260 9.72 -0.56 20.10
N TYR A 261 8.54 -0.42 19.56
CA TYR A 261 7.42 0.10 20.33
C TYR A 261 6.76 -1.04 21.09
N ALA A 262 6.34 -0.79 22.32
CA ALA A 262 5.61 -1.73 23.16
C ALA A 262 4.30 -1.09 23.63
N VAL A 263 3.27 -1.93 23.78
CA VAL A 263 1.95 -1.51 24.24
C VAL A 263 1.71 -2.05 25.65
N TRP A 264 1.16 -1.20 26.51
CA TRP A 264 0.95 -1.50 27.91
C TRP A 264 -0.44 -1.08 28.36
N LEU A 265 -1.03 -1.88 29.23
CA LEU A 265 -2.24 -1.53 29.96
C LEU A 265 -1.94 -1.37 31.45
N TYR A 266 -2.39 -0.26 32.00
CA TYR A 266 -2.20 0.09 33.41
C TYR A 266 -3.48 -0.10 34.20
N THR A 267 -3.43 -0.92 35.25
CA THR A 267 -4.50 -0.94 36.28
C THR A 267 -4.23 0.11 37.36
N SER A 268 -2.95 0.39 37.61
CA SER A 268 -2.45 1.45 38.51
C SER A 268 -1.01 1.80 38.12
N LYS A 269 -0.47 2.93 38.58
CA LYS A 269 0.90 3.36 38.28
C LYS A 269 2.00 2.32 38.57
N ALA A 270 1.74 1.37 39.48
CA ALA A 270 2.68 0.31 39.86
C ALA A 270 2.39 -1.05 39.17
N LYS A 271 1.31 -1.17 38.40
CA LYS A 271 0.89 -2.43 37.78
C LYS A 271 0.57 -2.20 36.30
N ALA A 272 1.52 -2.59 35.46
CA ALA A 272 1.42 -2.59 34.01
C ALA A 272 1.43 -4.02 33.48
N VAL A 273 0.60 -4.28 32.47
CA VAL A 273 0.61 -5.51 31.68
C VAL A 273 1.11 -5.15 30.29
N ARG A 274 2.21 -5.77 29.85
CA ARG A 274 2.72 -5.60 28.49
C ARG A 274 1.94 -6.50 27.54
N LEU A 275 1.34 -5.92 26.51
CA LEU A 275 0.60 -6.67 25.50
C LEU A 275 1.49 -7.21 24.37
N GLY A 276 2.69 -6.63 24.21
CA GLY A 276 3.67 -7.08 23.23
C GLY A 276 4.38 -5.91 22.56
N PHE A 277 5.19 -6.26 21.55
CA PHE A 277 5.83 -5.30 20.64
C PHE A 277 4.99 -5.14 19.37
N VAL A 278 5.01 -3.94 18.78
CA VAL A 278 4.24 -3.63 17.57
C VAL A 278 5.08 -3.90 16.32
N GLY A 279 4.49 -4.63 15.38
CA GLY A 279 5.19 -5.46 14.38
C GLY A 279 5.72 -4.75 13.13
N ALA A 280 5.54 -3.45 12.99
CA ALA A 280 6.19 -2.67 11.93
C ALA A 280 6.83 -1.47 12.61
N GLY A 281 8.16 -1.41 12.61
CA GLY A 281 8.89 -0.26 13.14
C GLY A 281 8.42 1.05 12.50
N VAL A 282 8.66 2.17 13.17
CA VAL A 282 8.30 3.50 12.64
C VAL A 282 9.41 3.98 11.70
N ALA A 283 9.04 4.27 10.45
CA ALA A 283 10.01 4.69 9.43
C ALA A 283 10.61 6.07 9.73
N ALA A 284 11.91 6.23 9.45
CA ALA A 284 12.61 7.52 9.59
C ALA A 284 12.35 8.48 8.41
N SER A 285 11.92 7.95 7.26
CA SER A 285 11.73 8.69 6.02
C SER A 285 10.65 8.04 5.16
N GLY A 286 10.25 8.71 4.07
CA GLY A 286 9.21 8.23 3.17
C GLY A 286 7.78 8.56 3.62
N ALA A 287 6.80 8.00 2.91
CA ALA A 287 5.37 8.28 3.12
C ALA A 287 4.86 7.82 4.50
N ASP A 288 5.48 6.80 5.09
CA ASP A 288 5.15 6.29 6.43
C ASP A 288 6.03 6.86 7.55
N LYS A 289 6.75 7.97 7.27
CA LYS A 289 7.61 8.62 8.26
C LYS A 289 6.80 8.98 9.51
N GLY A 290 7.27 8.49 10.66
CA GLY A 290 6.67 8.80 11.95
C GLY A 290 5.27 8.20 12.17
N ARG A 291 4.80 7.34 11.26
CA ARG A 291 3.50 6.70 11.35
C ARG A 291 3.62 5.40 12.14
N LEU A 292 2.76 5.23 13.13
CA LEU A 292 2.60 3.99 13.86
C LEU A 292 1.18 3.47 13.64
N VAL A 293 1.07 2.33 12.98
CA VAL A 293 -0.19 1.57 12.84
C VAL A 293 0.08 0.15 13.29
N THR A 294 -0.67 -0.30 14.27
CA THR A 294 -0.52 -1.65 14.80
C THR A 294 -1.84 -2.18 15.33
N GLY A 295 -2.02 -3.49 15.22
CA GLY A 295 -3.12 -4.24 15.81
C GLY A 295 -2.59 -5.40 16.62
N ALA A 296 -3.30 -5.75 17.69
CA ALA A 296 -3.10 -6.93 18.49
C ALA A 296 -4.40 -7.74 18.42
N ASP A 297 -4.43 -8.67 17.47
CA ASP A 297 -5.48 -9.67 17.32
C ASP A 297 -5.00 -10.98 17.97
N PRO A 298 -5.58 -11.38 19.12
CA PRO A 298 -5.14 -12.57 19.83
C PRO A 298 -5.27 -13.84 18.98
N ASP A 299 -6.24 -13.93 18.08
CA ASP A 299 -6.48 -15.13 17.29
C ASP A 299 -5.45 -15.26 16.16
N GLN A 300 -5.04 -14.15 15.54
CA GLN A 300 -3.93 -14.13 14.58
C GLN A 300 -2.58 -14.42 15.24
N ILE A 301 -2.36 -13.91 16.46
CA ILE A 301 -1.14 -14.18 17.23
C ILE A 301 -1.07 -15.67 17.59
N GLU A 302 -2.16 -16.25 18.06
CA GLU A 302 -2.26 -17.68 18.39
C GLU A 302 -1.98 -18.53 17.14
N LYS A 303 -2.64 -18.22 16.02
CA LYS A 303 -2.42 -18.91 14.73
C LYS A 303 -0.96 -18.82 14.26
N ALA A 304 -0.33 -17.65 14.38
CA ALA A 304 1.08 -17.46 14.03
C ALA A 304 2.01 -18.25 14.97
N ALA A 305 1.70 -18.27 16.27
CA ALA A 305 2.44 -19.04 17.26
C ALA A 305 2.33 -20.55 17.01
N GLU A 306 1.14 -21.04 16.66
CA GLU A 306 0.90 -22.44 16.34
C GLU A 306 1.69 -22.92 15.12
N ALA A 307 1.91 -22.03 14.15
CA ALA A 307 2.72 -22.26 12.97
C ALA A 307 4.23 -22.24 13.24
N SER A 308 4.69 -21.73 14.39
CA SER A 308 6.12 -21.75 14.73
C SER A 308 6.60 -23.18 14.98
N LYS A 309 7.79 -23.49 14.42
CA LYS A 309 8.49 -24.76 14.64
C LYS A 309 9.26 -24.78 15.96
N ASP A 310 9.55 -23.61 16.52
CA ASP A 310 10.23 -23.49 17.81
C ASP A 310 9.20 -23.56 18.95
N ALA A 311 9.38 -24.53 19.85
CA ALA A 311 8.43 -24.78 20.94
C ALA A 311 8.37 -23.62 21.95
N LYS A 312 9.48 -22.89 22.14
CA LYS A 312 9.56 -21.77 23.07
C LYS A 312 8.84 -20.55 22.48
N GLU A 313 9.05 -20.27 21.20
CA GLU A 313 8.33 -19.20 20.49
C GLU A 313 6.83 -19.49 20.41
N LYS A 314 6.45 -20.74 20.11
CA LYS A 314 5.05 -21.17 20.13
C LYS A 314 4.40 -20.95 21.49
N ALA A 315 5.05 -21.40 22.57
CA ALA A 315 4.53 -21.21 23.92
C ALA A 315 4.38 -19.72 24.29
N ALA A 316 5.39 -18.91 23.99
CA ALA A 316 5.36 -17.47 24.25
C ALA A 316 4.26 -16.75 23.46
N GLY A 317 4.04 -17.14 22.20
CA GLY A 317 2.98 -16.57 21.37
C GLY A 317 1.57 -16.92 21.88
N ILE A 318 1.35 -18.19 22.28
CA ILE A 318 0.08 -18.62 22.89
C ILE A 318 -0.17 -17.90 24.22
N GLU A 319 0.85 -17.75 25.07
CA GLU A 319 0.75 -17.00 26.32
C GLU A 319 0.36 -15.53 26.05
N THR A 320 1.01 -14.90 25.08
CA THR A 320 0.73 -13.51 24.66
C THR A 320 -0.71 -13.36 24.17
N ALA A 321 -1.19 -14.27 23.32
CA ALA A 321 -2.57 -14.27 22.83
C ALA A 321 -3.59 -14.36 23.98
N ASN A 322 -3.37 -15.27 24.94
CA ASN A 322 -4.23 -15.44 26.10
C ASN A 322 -4.22 -14.22 27.03
N LEU A 323 -3.06 -13.59 27.21
CA LEU A 323 -2.92 -12.37 27.99
C LEU A 323 -3.72 -11.23 27.36
N ILE A 324 -3.59 -11.03 26.05
CA ILE A 324 -4.34 -10.01 25.30
C ILE A 324 -5.85 -10.29 25.41
N ARG A 325 -6.29 -11.53 25.15
CA ARG A 325 -7.70 -11.94 25.22
C ARG A 325 -8.30 -11.63 26.61
N THR A 326 -7.57 -11.97 27.66
CA THR A 326 -7.97 -11.68 29.05
C THR A 326 -8.03 -10.18 29.31
N ALA A 327 -7.00 -9.44 28.91
CA ALA A 327 -6.94 -8.00 29.14
C ALA A 327 -8.03 -7.24 28.40
N LEU A 328 -8.35 -7.62 27.16
CA LEU A 328 -9.40 -7.00 26.36
C LEU A 328 -10.80 -7.40 26.82
N LYS A 329 -10.98 -8.60 27.37
CA LYS A 329 -12.24 -9.02 28.01
C LYS A 329 -12.64 -8.07 29.14
N ASP A 330 -11.66 -7.63 29.92
CA ASP A 330 -11.86 -6.78 31.08
C ASP A 330 -11.23 -5.39 30.89
N ILE A 331 -11.32 -4.84 29.67
CA ILE A 331 -10.60 -3.60 29.29
C ILE A 331 -10.86 -2.42 30.25
N TYR A 332 -12.08 -2.30 30.78
CA TYR A 332 -12.47 -1.23 31.70
C TYR A 332 -11.92 -1.38 33.12
N THR A 333 -11.25 -2.50 33.44
CA THR A 333 -10.48 -2.64 34.69
C THR A 333 -9.14 -1.90 34.62
N TYR A 334 -8.68 -1.61 33.41
CA TYR A 334 -7.51 -0.80 33.15
C TYR A 334 -7.91 0.68 33.07
N LYS A 335 -7.02 1.54 33.56
CA LYS A 335 -7.22 2.99 33.64
C LYS A 335 -6.58 3.73 32.48
N GLU A 336 -5.54 3.16 31.90
CA GLU A 336 -4.70 3.85 30.94
C GLU A 336 -4.06 2.87 29.96
N LEU A 337 -4.05 3.27 28.69
CA LEU A 337 -3.30 2.64 27.60
C LEU A 337 -2.03 3.45 27.36
N VAL A 338 -0.89 2.78 27.27
CA VAL A 338 0.42 3.42 27.08
C VAL A 338 1.15 2.78 25.91
N VAL A 339 1.77 3.62 25.08
CA VAL A 339 2.76 3.19 24.07
C VAL A 339 4.11 3.76 24.46
N SER A 340 5.10 2.89 24.50
CA SER A 340 6.47 3.26 24.82
C SER A 340 7.46 2.79 23.78
N ARG A 341 8.59 3.49 23.69
CA ARG A 341 9.74 3.14 22.86
C ARG A 341 10.76 2.43 23.75
N GLU A 342 11.00 1.17 23.46
CA GLU A 342 11.87 0.28 24.22
C GLU A 342 13.14 -0.05 23.43
N PRO A 343 14.31 -0.15 24.09
CA PRO A 343 15.50 -0.68 23.43
C PRO A 343 15.26 -2.11 22.94
N ALA A 344 15.68 -2.42 21.72
CA ALA A 344 15.52 -3.76 21.18
C ALA A 344 16.34 -4.81 21.96
N GLY A 345 15.84 -6.04 21.99
CA GLY A 345 16.45 -7.13 22.74
C GLY A 345 16.29 -7.04 24.27
N THR A 346 15.53 -6.06 24.76
CA THR A 346 15.19 -5.95 26.18
C THR A 346 13.81 -6.56 26.47
N ASP A 347 13.65 -7.08 27.69
CA ASP A 347 12.38 -7.56 28.21
C ASP A 347 11.94 -6.67 29.39
N PRO A 348 11.56 -5.40 29.12
CA PRO A 348 11.23 -4.47 30.18
C PRO A 348 9.98 -4.94 30.93
N LYS A 349 10.00 -4.79 32.26
CA LYS A 349 8.85 -5.06 33.14
C LYS A 349 7.93 -3.84 33.31
N ALA A 350 8.39 -2.68 32.87
CA ALA A 350 7.66 -1.41 32.85
C ALA A 350 8.14 -0.58 31.66
N PRO A 351 7.32 0.36 31.15
CA PRO A 351 7.70 1.27 30.07
C PRO A 351 8.99 2.04 30.39
N THR A 352 9.95 2.04 29.48
CA THR A 352 11.20 2.80 29.65
C THR A 352 11.04 4.24 29.15
N THR A 353 10.50 4.40 27.94
CA THR A 353 10.27 5.73 27.34
C THR A 353 8.83 5.83 26.85
N VAL A 354 7.94 6.40 27.67
CA VAL A 354 6.55 6.63 27.25
C VAL A 354 6.52 7.65 26.12
N VAL A 355 5.76 7.36 25.07
CA VAL A 355 5.61 8.23 23.90
C VAL A 355 4.21 8.81 23.87
N VAL A 356 3.19 7.97 24.01
CA VAL A 356 1.79 8.42 24.15
C VAL A 356 1.09 7.63 25.25
N ALA A 357 0.13 8.28 25.91
CA ALA A 357 -0.72 7.65 26.93
C ALA A 357 -2.14 8.23 26.85
N GLY A 358 -3.15 7.39 27.11
CA GLY A 358 -4.55 7.81 27.04
C GLY A 358 -5.42 7.09 28.08
N PRO A 359 -6.36 7.80 28.75
CA PRO A 359 -7.23 7.19 29.73
C PRO A 359 -8.25 6.26 29.07
N ILE A 360 -8.46 5.10 29.69
CA ILE A 360 -9.52 4.16 29.29
C ILE A 360 -10.76 4.52 30.11
N VAL A 361 -11.79 5.01 29.43
CA VAL A 361 -13.02 5.48 30.07
C VAL A 361 -14.18 4.64 29.56
N LYS A 362 -15.04 4.20 30.49
CA LYS A 362 -16.28 3.51 30.13
C LYS A 362 -17.26 4.53 29.54
N PRO A 363 -17.84 4.28 28.35
CA PRO A 363 -18.91 5.12 27.84
C PRO A 363 -20.08 5.11 28.85
N THR A 364 -20.54 6.30 29.23
CA THR A 364 -21.65 6.52 30.17
C THR A 364 -23.01 6.37 29.52
#